data_AF-A0A9E0UFL5-F1
#
_entry.id   AF-A0A9E0UFL5-F1
#
_cell.length_a   1.000
_cell.length_b   1.000
_cell.length_c   1.000
_cell.angle_alpha   90.00
_cell.angle_beta   90.00
_cell.angle_gamma   90.00
#
_symmetry.space_group_name_H-M   'P 1'
#
loop_
_entity.id
_entity.type
_entity.pdbx_description
1 polymer ?
#
loop_
_entity_poly.entity_id
_entity_poly.type
_entity_poly.pdbx_seq_one_letter_code
_entity_poly.pdbx_strand_id
1 'polypeptide(L)' 'MVSHTPLQQFKEAKQIARDHGMYVVEKSGVYMVFRKTPAQNVFLGKRSSASGLRQFVAKCASFH' A
#
# COMPACT_ATOMS: atom_id res chain seq x y z
N MET A 1 15.89 3.94 -17.25
CA MET A 1 15.21 3.60 -15.99
C MET A 1 13.82 4.22 -16.05
N VAL A 2 12.75 3.43 -16.14
CA VAL A 2 11.39 3.98 -16.27
C VAL A 2 10.96 4.52 -14.91
N SER A 3 11.07 5.83 -14.72
CA SER A 3 10.55 6.51 -13.54
C SER A 3 9.03 6.42 -13.57
N HIS A 4 8.46 5.40 -12.93
CA HIS A 4 7.01 5.28 -12.77
C HIS A 4 6.47 6.56 -12.12
N THR A 5 5.44 7.13 -12.73
CA THR A 5 4.80 8.33 -12.17
C THR A 5 4.21 7.99 -10.79
N PRO A 6 4.10 8.95 -9.86
CA PRO A 6 3.55 8.70 -8.52
C PRO A 6 2.18 8.01 -8.55
N LEU A 7 1.36 8.32 -9.57
CA LEU A 7 0.07 7.69 -9.81
C LEU A 7 0.18 6.21 -10.21
N GLN A 8 1.16 5.84 -11.03
CA GLN A 8 1.39 4.43 -11.38
C GLN A 8 1.84 3.62 -10.16
N GLN A 9 2.78 4.16 -9.37
CA GLN A 9 3.25 3.50 -8.14
C GLN A 9 2.11 3.29 -7.14
N PHE A 10 1.19 4.26 -7.04
CA PHE A 10 0.01 4.14 -6.19
C PHE A 10 -0.98 3.08 -6.69
N LYS A 11 -1.24 3.02 -7.99
CA LYS A 11 -2.11 1.99 -8.59
C LYS A 11 -1.55 0.59 -8.34
N GLU A 12 -0.26 0.40 -8.58
CA GLU A 12 0.42 -0.87 -8.30
C GLU A 12 0.35 -1.24 -6.81
N ALA A 13 0.62 -0.29 -5.92
CA ALA A 13 0.54 -0.52 -4.48
C ALA A 13 -0.88 -0.94 -4.04
N LYS A 14 -1.93 -0.32 -4.61
CA LYS A 14 -3.32 -0.73 -4.36
C LYS A 14 -3.61 -2.14 -4.87
N GLN A 15 -3.07 -2.50 -6.02
CA GLN A 15 -3.27 -3.81 -6.62
C GLN A 15 -2.61 -4.91 -5.80
N ILE A 16 -1.33 -4.76 -5.44
CA ILE A 16 -0.60 -5.68 -4.57
C ILE A 16 -1.29 -5.78 -3.20
N ALA A 17 -1.71 -4.65 -2.63
CA ALA A 17 -2.42 -4.66 -1.36
C ALA A 17 -3.69 -5.53 -1.46
N ARG A 18 -4.52 -5.32 -2.48
CA ARG A 18 -5.78 -6.06 -2.65
C ARG A 18 -5.56 -7.56 -2.82
N ASP A 19 -4.53 -7.95 -3.58
CA ASP A 19 -4.18 -9.35 -3.83
C ASP A 19 -3.80 -10.09 -2.54
N HIS A 20 -3.11 -9.42 -1.63
CA HIS A 20 -2.65 -9.99 -0.35
C HIS A 20 -3.59 -9.70 0.83
N GLY A 21 -4.87 -9.43 0.58
CA GLY A 21 -5.86 -9.19 1.65
C GLY A 21 -5.65 -7.89 2.42
N MET A 22 -4.98 -6.91 1.82
CA MET A 22 -4.75 -5.57 2.35
C MET A 22 -5.53 -4.52 1.56
N TYR A 23 -5.60 -3.30 2.08
CA TYR A 23 -6.12 -2.15 1.35
C TYR A 23 -5.42 -0.86 1.78
N VAL A 24 -5.37 0.09 0.85
CA VAL A 24 -4.77 1.42 1.07
C VAL A 24 -5.87 2.47 1.09
N VAL A 25 -5.85 3.31 2.13
CA VAL A 25 -6.70 4.49 2.28
C VAL A 25 -5.83 5.73 2.16
N GLU A 26 -6.26 6.70 1.38
CA GLU A 26 -5.60 8.01 1.31
C GLU A 26 -6.40 9.01 2.14
N LYS A 27 -5.76 9.66 3.12
CA LYS A 27 -6.39 10.69 3.95
C LYS A 27 -5.40 11.82 4.19
N SER A 28 -5.80 13.04 3.83
CA SER A 28 -5.02 14.27 4.07
C SER A 28 -3.57 14.20 3.57
N GLY A 29 -3.34 13.65 2.38
CA GLY A 29 -2.00 13.50 1.80
C GLY A 29 -1.14 12.39 2.40
N VAL A 30 -1.74 11.49 3.19
CA VAL A 30 -1.07 10.33 3.77
C VAL A 30 -1.78 9.06 3.33
N TYR A 31 -1.00 8.06 2.92
CA TYR A 31 -1.44 6.73 2.58
C TYR A 31 -1.37 5.82 3.80
N MET A 32 -2.51 5.31 4.23
CA MET A 32 -2.66 4.36 5.33
C MET A 32 -2.89 2.96 4.77
N VAL A 33 -2.18 1.96 5.27
CA VAL A 33 -2.32 0.56 4.85
C VAL A 33 -2.94 -0.23 5.98
N PHE A 34 -3.96 -1.01 5.62
CA PHE A 34 -4.67 -1.90 6.52
C PHE A 34 -4.68 -3.31 5.97
N ARG A 35 -4.65 -4.30 6.85
CA ARG A 35 -4.88 -5.71 6.52
C ARG A 35 -6.30 -6.08 6.89
N LYS A 36 -7.04 -6.68 5.96
CA LYS A 36 -8.34 -7.28 6.25
C LYS A 36 -8.10 -8.58 6.99
N THR A 37 -8.65 -8.70 8.18
CA THR A 37 -8.75 -10.00 8.88
C THR A 37 -10.23 -10.26 9.18
N PRO A 38 -10.63 -11.53 9.38
CA PRO A 38 -12.03 -11.87 9.63
C PRO A 38 -12.62 -11.18 10.87
N ALA A 39 -11.78 -10.88 11.86
CA ALA A 39 -12.22 -10.27 13.11
C ALA A 39 -12.23 -8.73 13.05
N GLN A 40 -11.22 -8.11 12.43
CA GLN A 40 -11.12 -6.65 12.31
C GLN A 40 -10.07 -6.21 11.28
N ASN A 41 -10.15 -4.96 10.85
CA ASN A 41 -9.10 -4.39 10.01
C ASN A 41 -7.90 -4.00 10.88
N VAL A 42 -6.73 -4.57 10.59
CA VAL A 42 -5.50 -4.30 11.33
C VAL A 42 -4.74 -3.17 10.62
N PHE A 43 -4.47 -2.09 11.33
CA PHE A 43 -3.61 -1.02 10.82
C PHE A 43 -2.16 -1.49 10.77
N LEU A 44 -1.56 -1.47 9.58
CA LEU A 44 -0.17 -1.87 9.38
C LEU A 44 0.79 -0.67 9.46
N GLY A 45 0.36 0.49 8.97
CA GLY A 45 1.19 1.68 8.97
C GLY A 45 0.72 2.74 7.99
N LYS A 46 1.43 3.87 7.97
CA LYS A 46 1.15 5.00 7.07
C LYS A 46 2.41 5.53 6.39
N ARG A 47 2.28 6.10 5.20
CA ARG A 47 3.35 6.68 4.38
C ARG A 47 2.86 7.97 3.74
N SER A 48 3.73 8.98 3.65
CA SER A 48 3.45 10.26 3.00
C SER A 48 3.91 10.31 1.54
N SER A 49 4.50 9.24 1.02
CA SER A 49 4.98 9.15 -0.37
C SER A 49 4.50 7.88 -1.06
N ALA A 50 4.17 7.98 -2.34
CA ALA A 50 3.72 6.86 -3.16
C ALA A 50 4.83 5.79 -3.33
N SER A 51 6.08 6.22 -3.44
CA SER A 51 7.24 5.33 -3.52
C SER A 51 7.43 4.53 -2.22
N GLY A 52 7.34 5.21 -1.08
CA GLY A 52 7.43 4.56 0.24
C GLY A 52 6.23 3.64 0.52
N LEU A 53 5.05 3.98 0.00
CA LEU A 53 3.88 3.12 0.06
C LEU A 53 4.10 1.82 -0.71
N ARG A 54 4.58 1.89 -1.96
CA ARG A 54 4.82 0.69 -2.80
C ARG A 54 5.80 -0.27 -2.13
N GLN A 55 6.93 0.23 -1.64
CA GLN A 55 7.91 -0.59 -0.91
C GLN A 55 7.32 -1.18 0.37
N PHE A 56 6.52 -0.40 1.11
CA PHE A 56 5.89 -0.86 2.34
C PHE A 56 4.88 -1.98 2.07
N VAL A 57 4.01 -1.81 1.06
CA VAL A 57 3.04 -2.83 0.67
C VAL A 57 3.75 -4.09 0.17
N ALA A 58 4.80 -3.98 -0.65
CA ALA A 58 5.59 -5.13 -1.09
C ALA A 58 6.19 -5.90 0.09
N LYS A 59 6.76 -5.19 1.07
CA LYS A 59 7.28 -5.79 2.31
C LYS A 59 6.19 -6.48 3.12
N CYS A 60 5.02 -5.86 3.27
CA CYS A 60 3.88 -6.45 3.99
C CYS A 60 3.29 -7.66 3.26
N ALA A 61 3.35 -7.67 1.93
CA ALA A 61 2.89 -8.77 1.08
C ALA A 61 3.87 -9.97 1.05
N SER A 62 5.08 -9.84 1.62
CA SER A 62 6.20 -10.78 1.41
C SER A 62 6.50 -11.03 -0.09
N PHE A 63 6.26 -10.02 -0.93
CA PHE A 63 6.78 -10.03 -2.30
C PHE A 63 8.30 -9.82 -2.20
N HIS A 64 9.09 -10.85 -2.51
CA HIS A 64 10.55 -10.77 -2.62
C HIS A 64 10.95 -10.45 -4.06
#